data_AF-A0A212CIB4-F1
#
_entry.id   AF-A0A212CIB4-F1
#
_cell.length_a   1.000
_cell.length_b   1.000
_cell.length_c   1.000
_cell.angle_alpha   90.00
_cell.angle_beta   90.00
_cell.angle_gamma   90.00
#
_symmetry.space_group_name_H-M   'P 1'
#
loop_
_entity.id
_entity.type
_entity.pdbx_description
1 polymer ?
#
loop_
_entity_poly.entity_id
_entity_poly.type
_entity_poly.pdbx_seq_one_letter_code
_entity_poly.pdbx_strand_id
1 'polypeptide(L)'
;FFTELEARHQNNIFIEDISDIVEKHTASTFDPYVKYCTNEVYQQRTLQKLLATNPSFKEVLSRIESHEDCRNLPMISFLILPMQ
;
A
#
# COMPACT_ATOMS: atom_id res chain seq x y z
N PHE A 1 11.97 3.74 7.62
CA PHE A 1 12.61 2.75 6.74
C PHE A 1 13.33 3.38 5.54
N PHE A 2 12.62 3.87 4.50
CA PHE A 2 13.26 4.35 3.25
C PHE A 2 14.28 5.48 3.43
N THR A 3 14.00 6.49 4.25
CA THR A 3 14.94 7.59 4.52
C THR A 3 16.26 7.12 5.15
N GLU A 4 16.21 6.09 6.01
CA GLU A 4 17.41 5.54 6.66
C GLU A 4 18.23 4.68 5.69
N LEU A 5 17.56 3.95 4.78
CA LEU A 5 18.23 3.23 3.69
C LEU A 5 18.89 4.20 2.71
N GLU A 6 18.21 5.28 2.34
CA GLU A 6 18.75 6.30 1.43
C GLU A 6 19.98 7.00 2.05
N ALA A 7 19.92 7.34 3.34
CA ALA A 7 21.07 7.91 4.05
C ALA A 7 22.27 6.95 4.11
N ARG A 8 22.04 5.63 4.31
CA ARG A 8 23.09 4.61 4.28
C ARG A 8 23.73 4.51 2.90
N HIS A 9 22.91 4.51 1.85
CA HIS A 9 23.36 4.47 0.46
C HIS A 9 24.17 5.72 0.06
N GLN A 10 23.77 6.90 0.52
CA GLN A 10 24.51 8.15 0.27
C GLN A 10 25.87 8.18 0.98
N ASN A 11 25.95 7.61 2.20
CA ASN A 11 27.18 7.56 2.97
C ASN A 11 28.19 6.52 2.45
N ASN A 12 27.72 5.43 1.84
CA ASN A 12 28.58 4.40 1.29
C ASN A 12 27.93 3.74 0.07
N ILE A 13 28.63 3.78 -1.07
CA ILE A 13 28.15 3.17 -2.33
C ILE A 13 28.00 1.65 -2.17
N PHE A 14 28.80 1.05 -1.29
CA PHE A 14 28.68 -0.35 -0.90
C PHE A 14 27.99 -0.46 0.47
N ILE A 15 26.81 -1.07 0.49
CA ILE A 15 26.05 -1.35 1.70
C ILE A 15 26.40 -2.78 2.15
N GLU A 16 27.18 -2.91 3.22
CA GLU A 16 27.55 -4.21 3.78
C GLU A 16 26.38 -4.90 4.50
N ASP A 17 25.55 -4.14 5.22
CA ASP A 17 24.41 -4.67 5.98
C ASP A 17 23.32 -3.60 6.18
N ILE A 18 22.07 -4.07 6.33
CA ILE A 18 20.86 -3.29 6.64
C ILE A 18 20.07 -3.87 7.82
N SER A 19 20.55 -4.95 8.45
CA SER A 19 19.84 -5.70 9.48
C SER A 19 19.41 -4.82 10.66
N ASP A 20 20.25 -3.85 11.04
CA ASP A 20 19.96 -2.88 12.11
C ASP A 20 18.79 -1.95 11.77
N ILE A 21 18.71 -1.49 10.51
CA ILE A 21 17.57 -0.70 10.03
C ILE A 21 16.32 -1.57 10.01
N VAL A 22 16.41 -2.79 9.48
CA VAL A 22 15.27 -3.71 9.40
C VAL A 22 14.71 -3.99 10.80
N GLU A 23 15.54 -4.41 11.75
CA GLU A 23 15.13 -4.74 13.12
C GLU A 23 14.41 -3.57 13.82
N LYS A 24 14.94 -2.35 13.65
CA LYS A 24 14.34 -1.14 14.22
C LYS A 24 12.91 -0.90 13.73
N HIS A 25 12.68 -1.04 12.42
CA HIS A 25 11.37 -0.75 11.82
C HIS A 25 10.39 -1.93 11.98
N THR A 26 10.88 -3.18 12.04
CA THR A 26 10.03 -4.37 12.23
C THR A 26 9.40 -4.42 13.62
N ALA A 27 10.08 -3.95 14.65
CA ALA A 27 9.58 -4.01 16.03
C ALA A 27 8.34 -3.13 16.31
N SER A 28 8.05 -2.12 15.48
CA SER A 28 7.04 -1.09 15.81
C SER A 28 6.10 -0.68 14.68
N THR A 29 6.31 -1.14 13.43
CA THR A 29 5.61 -0.58 12.27
C THR A 29 4.50 -1.49 11.71
N PHE A 30 4.34 -2.72 12.20
CA PHE A 30 3.44 -3.69 11.56
C PHE A 30 1.98 -3.64 12.03
N ASP A 31 1.66 -3.11 13.20
CA ASP A 31 0.28 -3.06 13.71
C ASP A 31 -0.74 -2.46 12.73
N PRO A 32 -0.46 -1.34 12.03
CA PRO A 32 -1.33 -0.82 10.98
C PRO A 32 -1.53 -1.79 9.82
N TYR A 33 -0.46 -2.45 9.37
CA TYR A 33 -0.52 -3.44 8.29
C TYR A 33 -1.35 -4.65 8.70
N VAL A 34 -1.13 -5.20 9.89
CA VAL A 34 -1.90 -6.32 10.44
C VAL A 34 -3.38 -5.97 10.50
N LYS A 35 -3.74 -4.80 11.05
CA LYS A 35 -5.14 -4.34 11.11
C LYS A 35 -5.73 -4.14 9.73
N TYR A 36 -4.97 -3.58 8.80
CA TYR A 36 -5.43 -3.34 7.45
C TYR A 36 -5.69 -4.66 6.70
N CYS A 37 -4.72 -5.59 6.70
CA CYS A 37 -4.83 -6.90 6.05
C CYS A 37 -5.91 -7.78 6.68
N THR A 38 -6.09 -7.72 8.01
CA THR A 38 -7.19 -8.46 8.68
C THR A 38 -8.58 -8.02 8.19
N ASN A 39 -8.71 -6.78 7.72
CA ASN A 39 -9.96 -6.22 7.21
C ASN A 39 -10.12 -6.32 5.69
N GLU A 40 -9.17 -6.93 4.96
CA GLU A 40 -9.15 -7.00 3.49
C GLU A 40 -10.48 -7.55 2.92
N VAL A 41 -10.98 -8.67 3.46
CA VAL A 41 -12.24 -9.29 3.02
C VAL A 41 -13.43 -8.33 3.19
N TYR A 42 -13.44 -7.55 4.26
CA TYR A 42 -14.49 -6.54 4.49
C TYR A 42 -14.40 -5.38 3.49
N GLN A 43 -13.18 -4.91 3.22
CA GLN A 43 -12.93 -3.85 2.24
C GLN A 43 -13.36 -4.30 0.84
N GLN A 44 -13.01 -5.53 0.42
CA GLN A 44 -13.38 -6.09 -0.87
C GLN A 44 -14.89 -6.23 -1.04
N ARG A 45 -15.59 -6.75 -0.02
CA ARG A 45 -17.06 -6.86 -0.03
C ARG A 45 -17.74 -5.50 -0.11
N THR A 46 -17.22 -4.52 0.64
CA THR A 46 -17.75 -3.16 0.64
C THR A 46 -17.55 -2.50 -0.72
N LEU A 47 -16.38 -2.65 -1.34
CA LEU A 47 -16.10 -2.15 -2.69
C LEU A 47 -17.05 -2.76 -3.72
N GLN A 48 -17.21 -4.09 -3.73
CA GLN A 48 -18.13 -4.76 -4.65
C GLN A 48 -19.57 -4.29 -4.47
N LYS A 49 -20.02 -4.14 -3.22
CA LYS A 49 -21.36 -3.62 -2.91
C LYS A 49 -21.54 -2.21 -3.46
N LEU A 50 -20.60 -1.29 -3.18
CA LEU A 50 -20.68 0.10 -3.64
C LEU A 50 -20.67 0.21 -5.16
N LEU A 51 -19.86 -0.59 -5.84
CA LEU A 51 -19.85 -0.66 -7.31
C LEU A 51 -21.18 -1.15 -7.90
N ALA A 52 -21.88 -2.04 -7.21
CA ALA A 52 -23.17 -2.57 -7.65
C ALA A 52 -24.34 -1.64 -7.31
N THR A 53 -24.32 -0.98 -6.14
CA THR A 53 -25.47 -0.22 -5.63
C THR A 53 -25.39 1.29 -5.87
N ASN A 54 -24.20 1.84 -6.15
CA ASN A 54 -23.99 3.27 -6.28
C ASN A 54 -23.29 3.63 -7.61
N PRO A 55 -24.06 4.00 -8.64
CA PRO A 55 -23.52 4.41 -9.93
C PRO A 55 -22.60 5.64 -9.85
N SER A 56 -22.90 6.60 -8.97
CA SER A 56 -22.08 7.81 -8.79
C SER A 56 -20.70 7.46 -8.21
N PHE A 57 -20.65 6.52 -7.26
CA PHE A 57 -19.38 6.00 -6.75
C PHE A 57 -18.55 5.36 -7.86
N LYS A 58 -19.18 4.52 -8.71
CA LYS A 58 -18.52 3.86 -9.84
C LYS A 58 -17.94 4.87 -10.84
N GLU A 59 -18.67 5.93 -11.17
CA GLU A 59 -18.23 6.97 -12.09
C GLU A 59 -17.00 7.72 -11.53
N VAL A 60 -17.08 8.16 -10.27
CA VAL A 60 -15.96 8.85 -9.60
C VAL A 60 -14.74 7.93 -9.53
N LEU A 61 -14.93 6.65 -9.19
CA LEU A 61 -13.84 5.69 -9.11
C LEU A 61 -13.18 5.49 -10.48
N SER A 62 -13.95 5.31 -11.54
CA SER A 62 -13.42 5.16 -12.90
C SER A 62 -12.62 6.38 -13.35
N ARG A 63 -13.05 7.60 -12.97
CA ARG A 63 -12.28 8.82 -13.23
C ARG A 63 -10.96 8.84 -12.48
N ILE A 64 -10.93 8.38 -11.23
CA ILE A 64 -9.69 8.30 -10.45
C ILE A 64 -8.75 7.23 -11.05
N GLU A 65 -9.27 6.06 -11.41
CA GLU A 65 -8.49 4.96 -12.01
C GLU A 65 -7.87 5.34 -13.37
N SER A 66 -8.46 6.31 -14.09
CA SER A 66 -7.89 6.84 -15.34
C SER A 66 -6.69 7.78 -15.15
N HIS A 67 -6.35 8.15 -13.91
CA HIS A 67 -5.20 9.00 -13.63
C HIS A 67 -3.89 8.28 -13.98
N GLU A 68 -2.91 8.99 -14.55
CA GLU A 68 -1.65 8.40 -15.00
C GLU A 68 -0.87 7.74 -13.85
N ASP A 69 -0.93 8.33 -12.64
CA ASP A 69 -0.33 7.77 -11.42
C ASP A 69 -0.93 6.41 -11.03
N CYS A 70 -2.19 6.15 -11.39
CA CYS A 70 -2.82 4.86 -11.13
C CYS A 70 -2.32 3.76 -12.06
N ARG A 71 -1.61 4.10 -13.15
CA ARG A 71 -1.05 3.15 -14.13
C ARG A 71 -2.07 2.13 -14.65
N ASN A 72 -3.33 2.56 -14.81
CA ASN A 72 -4.48 1.73 -15.18
C ASN A 72 -4.76 0.55 -14.22
N LEU A 73 -4.30 0.63 -12.97
CA LEU A 73 -4.63 -0.35 -11.95
C LEU A 73 -5.99 -0.03 -11.34
N PRO A 74 -6.86 -1.03 -11.14
CA PRO A 74 -8.12 -0.84 -10.45
C PRO A 74 -7.90 -0.63 -8.95
N MET A 75 -8.87 -0.03 -8.26
CA MET A 75 -8.83 0.23 -6.81
C MET A 75 -8.45 -1.00 -5.98
N ILE A 76 -8.91 -2.18 -6.40
CA ILE A 76 -8.59 -3.44 -5.71
C ILE A 76 -7.08 -3.73 -5.69
N SER A 77 -6.34 -3.37 -6.75
CA SER A 77 -4.89 -3.56 -6.81
C SER A 77 -4.16 -2.69 -5.79
N PHE A 78 -4.69 -1.51 -5.47
CA PHE A 78 -4.14 -0.66 -4.41
C PHE A 78 -4.52 -1.16 -3.02
N LEU A 79 -5.74 -1.72 -2.87
CA LEU A 79 -6.20 -2.23 -1.59
C LEU A 79 -5.37 -3.43 -1.12
N ILE A 80 -4.75 -4.21 -2.01
CA ILE A 80 -3.93 -5.39 -1.66
C ILE A 80 -2.45 -5.07 -1.41
N LEU A 81 -1.97 -3.87 -1.74
CA LEU A 81 -0.55 -3.51 -1.63
C LEU A 81 0.09 -3.80 -0.26
N PRO A 82 -0.61 -3.57 0.89
CA PRO A 82 -0.01 -3.85 2.20
C PRO A 82 0.27 -5.34 2.49
N MET A 83 -0.23 -6.27 1.67
CA MET A 83 0.05 -7.71 1.77
C MET A 83 1.18 -8.19 0.86
N GLN A 84 1.55 -7.41 -0.17
CA GLN A 84 2.58 -7.74 -1.16
C GLN A 84 3.97 -7.35 -0.67
#